data_AF-A0A838P7D6-F1
#
_entry.id   AF-A0A838P7D6-F1
#
_cell.length_a   1.000
_cell.length_b   1.000
_cell.length_c   1.000
_cell.angle_alpha   90.00
_cell.angle_beta   90.00
_cell.angle_gamma   90.00
#
_symmetry.space_group_name_H-M   'P 1'
#
loop_
_entity.id
_entity.type
_entity.pdbx_description
1 polymer ?
#
loop_
_entity_poly.entity_id
_entity_poly.type
_entity_poly.pdbx_seq_one_letter_code
_entity_poly.pdbx_strand_id
1 'polypeptide(L)' 'MRKLATYEGIIENGRVTLPSNVGIPEKTRVYVLVPDTENFSAPYIAGPHLANREQVKDFEKRIIEDTTDANV' A
#
# COMPACT_ATOMS: atom_id res chain seq x y z
N MET A 1 -28.98 -32.35 12.42
CA MET A 1 -28.26 -31.11 12.81
C MET A 1 -27.13 -30.88 11.80
N ARG A 2 -27.07 -29.72 11.11
CA ARG A 2 -25.93 -29.40 10.24
C ARG A 2 -24.77 -28.92 11.10
N LYS A 3 -23.62 -29.56 10.99
CA LYS A 3 -22.39 -29.22 11.71
C LYS A 3 -21.56 -28.31 10.81
N LEU A 4 -21.25 -27.11 11.27
CA LEU A 4 -20.36 -26.18 10.59
C LEU A 4 -18.98 -26.29 11.24
N ALA A 5 -17.94 -26.41 10.42
CA ALA A 5 -16.56 -26.36 10.86
C ALA A 5 -15.87 -25.21 10.13
N THR A 6 -15.13 -24.39 10.88
CA THR A 6 -14.33 -23.30 10.34
C THR A 6 -12.87 -23.67 10.51
N TYR A 7 -12.08 -23.52 9.45
CA TYR A 7 -10.64 -23.76 9.47
C TYR A 7 -9.93 -22.48 9.05
N GLU A 8 -8.88 -22.15 9.78
CA GLU A 8 -7.96 -21.10 9.36
C GLU A 8 -6.96 -21.69 8.37
N GLY A 9 -6.71 -20.93 7.30
CA GLY A 9 -5.75 -21.29 6.25
C GLY A 9 -5.01 -20.05 5.80
N ILE A 10 -3.81 -20.24 5.29
CA ILE A 10 -2.96 -19.16 4.78
C ILE A 10 -3.06 -19.17 3.26
N ILE A 11 -3.05 -17.99 2.64
CA ILE A 11 -2.94 -17.87 1.19
C ILE A 11 -1.46 -17.95 0.81
N GLU A 12 -1.08 -18.99 0.08
CA GLU A 12 0.25 -19.14 -0.49
C GLU A 12 0.14 -19.24 -2.01
N ASN A 13 0.78 -18.32 -2.74
CA ASN A 13 0.75 -18.27 -4.21
C ASN A 13 -0.68 -18.25 -4.79
N GLY A 14 -1.60 -17.54 -4.12
CA GLY A 14 -3.01 -17.45 -4.54
C GLY A 14 -3.83 -18.72 -4.31
N ARG A 15 -3.29 -19.71 -3.57
CA ARG A 15 -3.99 -20.93 -3.17
C ARG A 15 -4.23 -20.91 -1.67
N VAL A 16 -5.41 -21.36 -1.25
CA VAL A 16 -5.71 -21.62 0.17
C VAL A 16 -4.96 -22.87 0.60
N THR A 17 -3.99 -22.72 1.49
CA THR A 17 -3.30 -23.83 2.15
C THR A 17 -3.95 -24.06 3.51
N LEU A 18 -4.51 -25.26 3.70
CA LEU A 18 -5.06 -25.69 4.98
C LEU A 18 -4.03 -26.54 5.74
N PRO A 19 -4.06 -26.54 7.09
CA PRO A 19 -3.26 -27.45 7.89
C PRO A 19 -3.49 -28.91 7.50
N SER A 20 -2.43 -29.72 7.54
CA SER A 20 -2.44 -31.12 7.08
C SER A 20 -3.37 -32.06 7.87
N ASN A 21 -3.84 -31.63 9.04
CA ASN A 21 -4.82 -32.34 9.86
C ASN A 21 -6.29 -32.03 9.50
N VAL A 22 -6.54 -31.17 8.50
CA VAL A 22 -7.90 -30.80 8.07
C VAL A 22 -8.35 -31.68 6.91
N GLY A 23 -9.24 -32.64 7.21
CA GLY A 23 -9.92 -33.43 6.20
C GLY A 23 -11.21 -32.78 5.73
N ILE A 24 -11.26 -32.30 4.48
CA ILE A 24 -12.50 -31.83 3.85
C ILE A 24 -13.13 -32.99 3.08
N PRO A 25 -14.39 -33.39 3.38
CA PRO A 25 -15.07 -34.45 2.66
C PRO A 25 -15.25 -34.13 1.18
N GLU A 26 -15.32 -35.17 0.35
CA GLU A 26 -15.56 -35.01 -1.09
C GLU A 26 -16.86 -34.24 -1.36
N LYS A 27 -16.88 -33.41 -2.43
CA LYS A 27 -18.03 -32.60 -2.87
C LYS A 27 -18.52 -31.56 -1.84
N THR A 28 -17.70 -31.20 -0.86
CA THR A 28 -17.99 -30.11 0.09
C THR A 28 -17.88 -28.74 -0.60
N ARG A 29 -18.88 -27.86 -0.39
CA ARG A 29 -18.80 -26.46 -0.84
C ARG A 29 -17.95 -25.65 0.13
N VAL A 30 -17.03 -24.85 -0.40
CA VAL A 30 -16.13 -23.99 0.37
C VAL A 30 -16.46 -22.53 0.07
N TYR A 31 -16.45 -21.70 1.12
CA TYR A 31 -16.58 -20.25 1.04
C TYR A 31 -15.30 -19.63 1.60
N VAL A 32 -14.75 -18.65 0.89
CA VAL A 32 -13.60 -17.87 1.35
C VAL A 32 -14.10 -16.50 1.75
N LEU A 33 -13.83 -16.12 3.00
CA LEU A 33 -14.14 -14.80 3.52
C LEU A 33 -12.88 -13.95 3.41
N VAL A 34 -12.90 -12.95 2.53
CA VAL A 34 -11.83 -11.96 2.40
C VAL A 34 -12.35 -10.69 3.08
N PRO A 35 -11.77 -10.27 4.22
CA PRO A 35 -12.11 -8.97 4.79
C PRO A 35 -11.77 -7.89 3.78
N ASP A 36 -12.62 -6.87 3.67
CA ASP A 36 -12.27 -5.67 2.90
C ASP A 36 -11.03 -5.05 3.56
N THR A 37 -9.87 -5.36 2.99
CA THR A 37 -8.72 -4.49 3.13
C THR A 37 -9.06 -3.33 2.22
N GLU A 38 -9.52 -2.21 2.79
CA GLU A 38 -9.46 -0.94 2.07
C GLU A 38 -8.05 -0.90 1.46
N ASN A 39 -7.98 -0.97 0.14
CA ASN A 39 -6.74 -0.79 -0.58
C ASN A 39 -6.37 0.66 -0.29
N PHE A 40 -5.69 0.89 0.83
CA PHE A 40 -4.96 2.11 1.08
C PHE A 40 -3.86 2.11 0.03
N SER A 41 -4.20 2.50 -1.19
CA SER A 41 -3.30 3.27 -2.03
C SER A 41 -2.69 4.26 -1.07
N ALA A 42 -1.36 4.19 -0.87
CA ALA A 42 -0.66 5.18 -0.08
C ALA A 42 -1.22 6.56 -0.47
N PRO A 43 -1.66 7.38 0.50
CA PRO A 43 -2.30 8.64 0.17
C PRO A 43 -1.36 9.41 -0.74
N TYR A 44 -1.83 9.75 -1.95
CA TYR A 44 -1.05 10.55 -2.87
C TYR A 44 -0.91 11.94 -2.26
N ILE A 45 0.27 12.20 -1.68
CA ILE A 45 0.64 13.53 -1.23
C ILE A 45 1.04 14.28 -2.49
N ALA A 46 0.12 15.07 -3.03
CA ALA A 46 0.44 15.97 -4.15
C ALA A 46 1.59 16.88 -3.72
N GLY A 47 2.65 16.91 -4.53
CA GLY A 47 3.77 17.83 -4.31
C GLY A 47 3.31 19.28 -4.40
N PRO A 48 4.08 20.23 -3.84
CA PRO A 48 3.78 21.64 -4.02
C PRO A 48 3.83 21.98 -5.52
N HIS A 49 2.75 22.52 -6.05
CA HIS A 49 2.67 23.06 -7.40
C HIS A 49 2.48 24.58 -7.33
N LEU A 50 2.99 25.31 -8.33
CA LEU A 50 2.69 26.74 -8.47
C LEU A 50 1.18 26.93 -8.68
N ALA A 51 0.57 27.86 -7.95
CA ALA A 51 -0.83 28.21 -8.13
C ALA A 51 -1.10 28.77 -9.53
N ASN A 52 -0.14 29.48 -10.12
CA ASN A 52 -0.15 29.90 -11.51
C ASN A 52 1.23 29.66 -12.14
N ARG A 53 1.25 29.01 -13.33
CA ARG A 53 2.49 28.70 -14.06
C ARG A 53 3.33 29.93 -14.40
N GLU A 54 2.71 31.10 -14.57
CA GLU A 54 3.41 32.34 -14.91
C GLU A 54 4.35 32.83 -13.79
N GLN A 55 4.12 32.41 -12.53
CA GLN A 55 4.92 32.76 -11.35
C GLN A 55 6.31 32.11 -11.33
N VAL A 56 6.62 31.23 -12.29
CA VAL A 56 7.94 30.57 -12.37
C VAL A 56 9.10 31.58 -12.37
N LYS A 57 8.87 32.78 -12.91
CA LYS A 57 9.85 33.88 -12.96
C LYS A 57 10.23 34.41 -11.58
N ASP A 58 9.32 34.32 -10.61
CA ASP A 58 9.56 34.79 -9.24
C ASP A 58 10.51 33.85 -8.47
N PHE A 59 10.70 32.62 -8.96
CA PHE A 59 11.54 31.59 -8.35
C PHE A 59 12.89 31.41 -9.08
N GLU A 60 13.28 32.36 -9.94
CA GLU A 60 14.58 32.32 -10.62
C GLU A 60 15.74 32.37 -9.62
N LYS A 61 16.57 31.32 -9.62
CA LYS A 61 17.73 31.21 -8.74
C LYS A 61 18.77 32.26 -9.13
N ARG A 62 19.06 33.18 -8.21
CA ARG A 62 20.24 34.06 -8.30
C ARG A 62 21.39 33.46 -7.50
N ILE A 63 22.53 33.29 -8.17
CA ILE A 63 23.79 32.91 -7.54
C ILE A 63 24.57 34.21 -7.36
N ILE A 64 24.90 34.52 -6.11
CA ILE A 64 25.84 35.58 -5.75
C ILE A 64 27.12 34.90 -5.26
N GLU A 65 28.25 35.22 -5.88
CA GLU A 65 29.55 34.85 -5.33
C GLU A 65 29.83 35.78 -4.16
N ASP A 66 29.91 35.20 -2.97
CA ASP A 66 30.32 35.93 -1.79
C ASP A 66 31.85 36.08 -1.81
N THR A 67 32.34 37.30 -1.67
CA THR A 67 33.79 37.58 -1.59
C THR A 67 34.18 37.73 -0.14
N THR A 68 34.22 36.62 0.59
CA THR A 68 35.12 36.29 1.72
C THR A 68 34.58 35.04 2.40
N ASP A 69 35.30 33.91 2.28
CA ASP A 69 35.13 32.82 3.24
C ASP A 69 35.47 33.37 4.63
N ALA A 70 34.50 33.38 5.53
CA ALA A 70 34.77 33.68 6.93
C ALA A 70 35.65 32.54 7.48
N ASN A 71 36.97 32.76 7.45
CA ASN A 71 37.97 31.92 8.09
C ASN A 71 37.68 31.94 9.61
N VAL A 72 36.92 30.94 10.07
CA VAL A 72 36.74 30.60 11.49
C VAL A 72 38.01 29.93 12.00
#